data_AF-A0A2K6RMA3-F1
#
_entry.id   AF-A0A2K6RMA3-F1
#
_cell.length_a   1.000
_cell.length_b   1.000
_cell.length_c   1.000
_cell.angle_alpha   90.00
_cell.angle_beta   90.00
_cell.angle_gamma   90.00
#
_symmetry.space_group_name_H-M   'P 1'
#
loop_
_entity.id
_entity.type
_entity.pdbx_description
1 polymer ?
#
loop_
_entity_poly.entity_id
_entity_poly.type
_entity_poly.pdbx_seq_one_letter_code
_entity_poly.pdbx_strand_id
1 'polypeptide(L)'
;LWSALNLSISIHYWNNSAKSLFPKTSPIPLKLPTETELRIKEIIEKLDQQIPPRPFTHVNTTTSATHSTATILNPQDTYCRGDQLDILLEVRDHLGQRKQYGGDFLRARMSSPALMAGASGKVTDFNNGTYLVSFTLFWEGQISLSLLLIHPSEGASALWRARNQGYKIIFKGKFVNGTFHVFTECGLTLNSSAELCEYLDNRDQEAFYCVKPQHMPCEALTHMTTQNREVSYLTDKEKSLFHRMACGETSIAGNQVQSGS
;
A
#
# COMPACT_ATOMS: atom_id res chain seq x y z
N LEU A 1 20.77 29.76 -15.94
CA LEU A 1 20.99 29.51 -17.38
C LEU A 1 21.06 28.00 -17.57
N TRP A 2 20.11 27.47 -18.36
CA TRP A 2 19.94 26.12 -18.92
C TRP A 2 19.75 24.96 -17.90
N SER A 3 18.57 24.37 -17.64
CA SER A 3 17.57 23.64 -18.49
C SER A 3 18.20 22.44 -19.23
N ALA A 4 17.67 21.21 -19.32
CA ALA A 4 16.31 20.67 -19.35
C ALA A 4 16.38 19.12 -19.06
N LEU A 5 15.44 18.50 -18.34
CA LEU A 5 14.30 17.69 -18.84
C LEU A 5 14.64 16.68 -19.98
N ASN A 6 14.54 15.36 -19.75
CA ASN A 6 13.31 14.59 -20.04
C ASN A 6 13.46 13.06 -19.93
N LEU A 7 12.31 12.45 -19.58
CA LEU A 7 11.99 11.03 -19.53
C LEU A 7 12.09 10.33 -20.89
N SER A 8 12.31 9.01 -20.84
CA SER A 8 11.46 7.94 -21.41
C SER A 8 12.30 6.78 -21.94
N ILE A 9 12.27 5.63 -21.25
CA ILE A 9 12.74 4.38 -21.84
C ILE A 9 11.54 3.78 -22.56
N SER A 10 11.38 4.18 -23.82
CA SER A 10 10.71 3.36 -24.83
C SER A 10 11.71 2.26 -25.23
N ILE A 11 11.37 1.00 -24.97
CA ILE A 11 12.18 -0.13 -25.43
C ILE A 11 11.83 -0.37 -26.91
N HIS A 12 12.52 0.34 -27.81
CA HIS A 12 12.59 -0.06 -29.21
C HIS A 12 13.78 -0.98 -29.42
N TYR A 13 13.47 -2.22 -29.76
CA TYR A 13 14.41 -3.28 -30.09
C TYR A 13 15.06 -3.00 -31.45
N TRP A 14 16.29 -2.50 -31.47
CA TRP A 14 17.08 -2.38 -32.71
C TRP A 14 18.43 -3.08 -32.56
N ASN A 15 18.53 -4.23 -33.23
CA ASN A 15 19.77 -4.97 -33.46
C ASN A 15 20.61 -4.18 -34.47
N ASN A 16 21.84 -3.83 -34.13
CA ASN A 16 22.88 -3.59 -35.14
C ASN A 16 24.26 -3.95 -34.60
N SER A 17 24.94 -4.79 -35.37
CA SER A 17 26.24 -5.39 -35.11
C SER A 17 27.35 -4.37 -35.31
N ALA A 18 28.17 -4.15 -34.27
CA ALA A 18 29.50 -3.56 -34.39
C ALA A 18 30.45 -4.30 -33.43
N LYS A 19 31.47 -4.96 -34.00
CA LYS A 19 32.48 -5.72 -33.27
C LYS A 19 33.33 -4.78 -32.40
N SER A 20 33.31 -5.01 -31.09
CA SER A 20 34.16 -4.33 -30.10
C SER A 20 35.21 -5.32 -29.57
N LEU A 21 36.50 -4.95 -29.67
CA LEU A 21 37.62 -5.66 -29.05
C LEU A 21 37.73 -5.24 -27.58
N PHE A 22 37.10 -6.00 -26.68
CA PHE A 22 37.45 -6.06 -25.26
C PHE A 22 37.41 -7.52 -24.78
N PRO A 23 38.23 -7.93 -23.80
CA PRO A 23 38.16 -9.27 -23.24
C PRO A 23 36.76 -9.49 -22.65
N LYS A 24 36.08 -10.56 -23.07
CA LYS A 24 34.76 -10.93 -22.57
C LYS A 24 34.84 -11.24 -21.08
N THR A 25 34.40 -10.32 -20.22
CA THR A 25 34.01 -10.66 -18.85
C THR A 25 32.83 -11.62 -18.95
N SER A 26 32.98 -12.82 -18.38
CA SER A 26 31.92 -13.83 -18.34
C SER A 26 30.67 -13.21 -17.69
N PRO A 27 29.50 -13.18 -18.36
CA PRO A 27 28.27 -12.80 -17.70
C PRO A 27 27.98 -13.86 -16.65
N ILE A 28 27.89 -13.44 -15.39
CA ILE A 28 27.27 -14.25 -14.34
C ILE A 28 25.92 -14.72 -14.91
N PRO A 29 25.61 -16.04 -14.95
CA PRO A 29 24.32 -16.49 -15.45
C PRO A 29 23.22 -15.88 -14.60
N LEU A 30 22.40 -15.02 -15.19
CA LEU A 30 21.13 -14.60 -14.60
C LEU A 30 20.33 -15.88 -14.35
N LYS A 31 20.19 -16.23 -13.06
CA LYS A 31 19.42 -17.38 -12.61
C LYS A 31 18.01 -17.26 -13.21
N LEU A 32 17.56 -18.27 -13.94
CA LEU A 32 16.23 -18.27 -14.54
C LEU A 32 15.20 -18.16 -13.38
N PRO A 33 14.17 -17.31 -13.51
CA PRO A 33 13.15 -17.21 -12.48
C PRO A 33 12.50 -18.57 -12.24
N THR A 34 12.40 -18.95 -10.97
CA THR A 34 11.64 -20.12 -10.53
C THR A 34 10.16 -19.94 -10.86
N GLU A 35 9.43 -21.05 -10.95
CA GLU A 35 7.97 -21.02 -11.15
C GLU A 35 7.27 -20.17 -10.08
N THR A 36 7.75 -20.22 -8.84
CA THR A 36 7.24 -19.41 -7.73
C THR A 36 7.46 -17.92 -7.97
N GLU A 37 8.63 -17.50 -8.45
CA GLU A 37 8.90 -16.09 -8.77
C GLU A 37 8.00 -15.57 -9.89
N LEU A 38 7.70 -16.41 -10.89
CA LEU A 38 6.75 -16.05 -11.96
C LEU A 38 5.33 -15.88 -11.43
N ARG A 39 4.86 -16.79 -10.55
CA ARG A 39 3.55 -16.66 -9.90
C ARG A 39 3.47 -15.41 -9.02
N ILE A 40 4.51 -15.11 -8.26
CA ILE A 40 4.59 -13.89 -7.45
C ILE A 40 4.51 -12.65 -8.35
N LYS A 41 5.25 -12.64 -9.46
CA LYS A 41 5.23 -11.54 -10.43
C LYS A 41 3.82 -11.31 -10.99
N GLU A 42 3.12 -12.37 -11.39
CA GLU A 42 1.75 -12.27 -11.89
C GLU A 42 0.78 -11.70 -10.85
N ILE A 43 0.93 -12.10 -9.58
CA ILE A 43 0.12 -11.57 -8.47
C ILE A 43 0.38 -10.07 -8.27
N ILE A 44 1.65 -9.64 -8.28
CA ILE A 44 2.02 -8.23 -8.14
C ILE A 44 1.46 -7.41 -9.31
N GLU A 45 1.56 -7.90 -10.55
CA GLU A 45 0.99 -7.22 -11.73
C GLU A 45 -0.54 -7.07 -11.62
N LYS A 46 -1.23 -8.10 -11.12
CA LYS A 46 -2.68 -8.03 -10.86
C LYS A 46 -3.02 -7.00 -9.77
N LEU A 47 -2.20 -6.89 -8.73
CA LEU A 47 -2.39 -5.88 -7.68
C LEU A 47 -2.12 -4.46 -8.20
N ASP A 48 -1.08 -4.27 -9.01
CA ASP A 48 -0.78 -2.97 -9.64
C ASP A 48 -1.92 -2.49 -10.55
N GLN A 49 -2.61 -3.42 -11.23
CA GLN A 49 -3.80 -3.10 -12.02
C GLN A 49 -4.99 -2.65 -11.16
N GLN A 50 -5.11 -3.15 -9.94
CA GLN A 50 -6.16 -2.74 -9.00
C GLN A 50 -5.88 -1.38 -8.36
N ILE A 51 -4.61 -0.97 -8.24
CA ILE A 51 -4.20 0.30 -7.64
C ILE A 51 -3.38 1.11 -8.66
N PRO A 52 -4.03 1.64 -9.72
CA PRO A 52 -3.32 2.36 -10.76
C PRO A 52 -2.66 3.64 -10.21
N PRO A 53 -1.61 4.17 -10.86
CA PRO A 53 -1.04 5.47 -10.54
C PRO A 53 -2.08 6.59 -10.61
N ARG A 54 -2.26 7.33 -9.51
CA ARG A 54 -3.17 8.48 -9.40
C ARG A 54 -2.41 9.72 -8.93
N PRO A 55 -1.57 10.33 -9.79
CA PRO A 55 -0.89 11.58 -9.45
C PRO A 55 -1.91 12.72 -9.34
N PHE A 56 -1.62 13.69 -8.49
CA PHE A 56 -2.46 14.87 -8.31
C PHE A 56 -1.63 16.14 -8.20
N THR A 57 -2.21 17.26 -8.62
CA THR A 57 -1.54 18.57 -8.61
C THR A 57 -1.79 19.33 -7.31
N HIS A 58 -3.00 19.21 -6.76
CA HIS A 58 -3.48 19.93 -5.59
C HIS A 58 -4.45 19.07 -4.76
N VAL A 59 -4.41 19.16 -3.42
CA VAL A 59 -5.27 18.35 -2.54
C VAL A 59 -6.76 18.55 -2.84
N ASN A 60 -7.16 19.76 -3.28
CA ASN A 60 -8.56 20.01 -3.60
C ASN A 60 -9.14 19.11 -4.70
N THR A 61 -8.30 18.50 -5.55
CA THR A 61 -8.76 17.57 -6.60
C THR A 61 -8.89 16.13 -6.09
N THR A 62 -8.54 15.85 -4.84
CA THR A 62 -8.71 14.52 -4.22
C THR A 62 -10.11 14.36 -3.64
N THR A 63 -10.48 13.12 -3.35
CA THR A 63 -11.82 12.78 -2.87
C THR A 63 -12.14 13.47 -1.54
N SER A 64 -13.28 14.17 -1.53
CA SER A 64 -13.86 14.83 -0.38
C SER A 64 -15.07 14.06 0.11
N ALA A 65 -14.99 13.50 1.31
CA ALA A 65 -16.14 12.85 1.92
C ALA A 65 -17.31 13.82 2.17
N THR A 66 -17.04 15.10 2.47
CA THR A 66 -18.09 16.09 2.76
C THR A 66 -18.91 16.50 1.53
N HIS A 67 -18.33 16.41 0.33
CA HIS A 67 -19.04 16.70 -0.92
C HIS A 67 -19.59 15.46 -1.59
N SER A 68 -19.13 14.27 -1.20
CA SER A 68 -19.62 13.02 -1.75
C SER A 68 -21.03 12.73 -1.25
N THR A 69 -21.79 11.95 -2.02
CA THR A 69 -23.19 11.66 -1.71
C THR A 69 -23.44 10.15 -1.69
N ALA A 70 -24.28 9.69 -0.78
CA ALA A 70 -24.69 8.30 -0.69
C ALA A 70 -26.22 8.20 -0.73
N THR A 71 -26.72 7.38 -1.64
CA THR A 71 -28.15 7.23 -1.91
C THR A 71 -28.55 5.77 -1.80
N ILE A 72 -29.54 5.46 -0.95
CA ILE A 72 -30.12 4.12 -0.89
C ILE A 72 -30.86 3.84 -2.21
N LEU A 73 -30.53 2.72 -2.85
CA LEU A 73 -31.18 2.28 -4.07
C LEU A 73 -32.46 1.51 -3.70
N ASN A 74 -33.55 1.80 -4.43
CA ASN A 74 -34.87 1.19 -4.23
C ASN A 74 -35.30 1.17 -2.74
N PRO A 75 -35.41 2.35 -2.10
CA PRO A 75 -35.77 2.43 -0.69
C PRO A 75 -37.12 1.77 -0.43
N GLN A 76 -37.20 1.00 0.65
CA GLN A 76 -38.44 0.35 1.11
C GLN A 76 -38.85 0.95 2.45
N ASP A 77 -40.16 0.96 2.72
CA ASP A 77 -40.70 1.42 4.01
C ASP A 77 -40.26 0.50 5.17
N THR A 78 -40.11 -0.79 4.86
CA THR A 78 -39.68 -1.84 5.79
C THR A 78 -38.76 -2.80 5.07
N TYR A 79 -37.68 -3.23 5.73
CA TYR A 79 -36.80 -4.29 5.24
C TYR A 79 -36.95 -5.54 6.10
N CYS A 80 -36.85 -6.73 5.53
CA CYS A 80 -36.81 -7.99 6.27
C CYS A 80 -35.38 -8.42 6.57
N ARG A 81 -35.21 -9.27 7.59
CA ARG A 81 -33.93 -9.95 7.82
C ARG A 81 -33.58 -10.81 6.61
N GLY A 82 -32.34 -10.66 6.13
CA GLY A 82 -31.84 -11.34 4.94
C GLY A 82 -31.92 -10.49 3.68
N ASP A 83 -32.65 -9.37 3.71
CA ASP A 83 -32.70 -8.44 2.58
C ASP A 83 -31.32 -7.84 2.29
N GLN A 84 -31.15 -7.47 1.02
CA GLN A 84 -30.00 -6.72 0.56
C GLN A 84 -30.33 -5.22 0.50
N LEU A 85 -29.54 -4.42 1.21
CA LEU A 85 -29.59 -2.98 1.15
C LEU A 85 -28.42 -2.47 0.32
N ASP A 86 -28.75 -1.90 -0.84
CA ASP A 86 -27.78 -1.35 -1.78
C ASP A 86 -27.74 0.19 -1.70
N ILE A 87 -26.54 0.74 -1.73
CA ILE A 87 -26.28 2.17 -1.64
C ILE A 87 -25.36 2.57 -2.79
N LEU A 88 -25.80 3.54 -3.59
CA LEU A 88 -24.96 4.19 -4.58
C LEU A 88 -24.20 5.34 -3.92
N LEU A 89 -22.88 5.23 -3.92
CA LEU A 89 -21.98 6.28 -3.48
C LEU A 89 -21.41 7.00 -4.72
N GLU A 90 -21.67 8.30 -4.86
CA GLU A 90 -21.03 9.17 -5.85
C GLU A 90 -19.98 10.02 -5.17
N VAL A 91 -18.71 9.81 -5.52
CA VAL A 91 -17.59 10.54 -4.91
C VAL A 91 -17.28 11.83 -5.66
N ARG A 92 -16.96 12.86 -4.89
CA ARG A 92 -16.66 14.21 -5.38
C ARG A 92 -15.36 14.72 -4.77
N ASP A 93 -14.73 15.65 -5.45
CA ASP A 93 -13.53 16.32 -4.93
C ASP A 93 -13.87 17.45 -3.94
N HIS A 94 -12.87 18.14 -3.40
CA HIS A 94 -13.09 19.26 -2.49
C HIS A 94 -13.63 20.52 -3.20
N LEU A 95 -13.77 20.52 -4.52
CA LEU A 95 -14.44 21.56 -5.29
C LEU A 95 -15.89 21.19 -5.64
N GLY A 96 -16.36 20.02 -5.20
CA GLY A 96 -17.69 19.50 -5.47
C GLY A 96 -17.86 18.89 -6.86
N GLN A 97 -16.77 18.72 -7.61
CA GLN A 97 -16.77 18.10 -8.94
C GLN A 97 -16.80 16.58 -8.81
N ARG A 98 -17.61 15.92 -9.63
CA ARG A 98 -17.66 14.47 -9.68
C ARG A 98 -16.34 13.91 -10.21
N LYS A 99 -15.78 12.93 -9.49
CA LYS A 99 -14.57 12.23 -9.93
C LYS A 99 -14.88 11.32 -11.12
N GLN A 100 -13.88 11.12 -11.98
CA GLN A 100 -14.00 10.30 -13.19
C GLN A 100 -13.35 8.92 -13.04
N TYR A 101 -12.92 8.58 -11.83
CA TYR A 101 -12.19 7.36 -11.52
C TYR A 101 -12.42 6.97 -10.07
N GLY A 102 -12.15 5.71 -9.76
CA GLY A 102 -12.18 5.17 -8.40
C GLY A 102 -10.80 4.91 -7.80
N GLY A 103 -10.70 3.89 -6.95
CA GLY A 103 -9.52 3.51 -6.17
C GLY A 103 -9.50 4.06 -4.75
N ASP A 104 -10.57 4.74 -4.29
CA ASP A 104 -10.68 5.23 -2.92
C ASP A 104 -10.69 4.07 -1.92
N PHE A 105 -9.93 4.21 -0.83
CA PHE A 105 -9.93 3.24 0.25
C PHE A 105 -11.08 3.54 1.21
N LEU A 106 -12.18 2.80 1.04
CA LEU A 106 -13.44 3.01 1.72
C LEU A 106 -13.73 1.89 2.73
N ARG A 107 -14.37 2.23 3.85
CA ARG A 107 -14.92 1.27 4.81
C ARG A 107 -16.41 1.45 4.95
N ALA A 108 -17.15 0.40 4.63
CA ALA A 108 -18.59 0.32 4.84
C ALA A 108 -18.90 -0.56 6.05
N ARG A 109 -19.67 -0.03 7.00
CA ARG A 109 -20.07 -0.74 8.22
C ARG A 109 -21.55 -0.51 8.50
N MET A 110 -22.24 -1.56 8.91
CA MET A 110 -23.51 -1.45 9.60
C MET A 110 -23.36 -1.91 11.05
N SER A 111 -24.12 -1.31 11.96
CA SER A 111 -24.05 -1.62 13.38
C SER A 111 -25.36 -1.37 14.11
N SER A 112 -25.58 -2.12 15.18
CA SER A 112 -26.66 -1.88 16.14
C SER A 112 -26.08 -1.91 17.56
N PRO A 113 -25.83 -0.74 18.18
CA PRO A 113 -25.24 -0.68 19.52
C PRO A 113 -26.07 -1.42 20.57
N ALA A 114 -27.41 -1.37 20.46
CA ALA A 114 -28.33 -2.04 21.37
C ALA A 114 -28.17 -3.57 21.35
N LEU A 115 -27.81 -4.13 20.20
CA LEU A 115 -27.58 -5.58 20.02
C LEU A 115 -26.10 -5.96 20.10
N MET A 116 -25.19 -4.99 20.31
CA MET A 116 -23.74 -5.16 20.20
C MET A 116 -23.32 -5.84 18.88
N ALA A 117 -24.06 -5.59 17.81
CA ALA A 117 -23.88 -6.23 16.52
C ALA A 117 -23.22 -5.29 15.51
N GLY A 118 -22.43 -5.84 14.60
CA GLY A 118 -21.81 -5.11 13.50
C GLY A 118 -21.40 -6.02 12.36
N ALA A 119 -21.50 -5.52 11.13
CA ALA A 119 -21.09 -6.22 9.92
C ALA A 119 -20.51 -5.26 8.89
N SER A 120 -19.63 -5.76 8.04
CA SER A 120 -19.01 -5.00 6.94
C SER A 120 -19.89 -5.07 5.69
N GLY A 121 -19.99 -3.93 4.99
CA GLY A 121 -20.60 -3.89 3.66
C GLY A 121 -19.61 -4.29 2.58
N LYS A 122 -20.10 -4.86 1.48
CA LYS A 122 -19.31 -5.11 0.28
C LYS A 122 -19.24 -3.82 -0.54
N VAL A 123 -18.03 -3.33 -0.80
CA VAL A 123 -17.80 -2.16 -1.67
C VAL A 123 -17.36 -2.65 -3.06
N THR A 124 -18.08 -2.23 -4.09
CA THR A 124 -17.76 -2.51 -5.49
C THR A 124 -17.48 -1.18 -6.18
N ASP A 125 -16.26 -1.02 -6.70
CA ASP A 125 -15.83 0.18 -7.42
C ASP A 125 -16.14 0.05 -8.91
N PHE A 126 -16.91 0.99 -9.47
CA PHE A 126 -17.19 1.03 -10.91
C PHE A 126 -16.13 1.79 -11.71
N ASN A 127 -15.11 2.33 -11.03
CA ASN A 127 -13.97 3.05 -11.57
C ASN A 127 -14.33 4.27 -12.44
N ASN A 128 -15.46 4.91 -12.13
CA ASN A 128 -15.99 6.09 -12.83
C ASN A 128 -16.51 7.15 -11.83
N GLY A 129 -15.95 7.14 -10.62
CA GLY A 129 -16.37 7.99 -9.50
C GLY A 129 -17.67 7.55 -8.81
N THR A 130 -18.17 6.34 -9.09
CA THR A 130 -19.25 5.74 -8.30
C THR A 130 -18.89 4.37 -7.76
N TYR A 131 -19.50 4.05 -6.62
CA TYR A 131 -19.34 2.81 -5.90
C TYR A 131 -20.72 2.24 -5.56
N LEU A 132 -20.86 0.92 -5.62
CA LEU A 132 -21.98 0.20 -5.04
C LEU A 132 -21.56 -0.36 -3.69
N VAL A 133 -22.27 0.01 -2.63
CA VAL A 133 -22.11 -0.57 -1.30
C VAL A 133 -23.32 -1.42 -0.98
N SER A 134 -23.09 -2.71 -0.74
CA SER A 134 -24.15 -3.69 -0.46
C SER A 134 -24.02 -4.23 0.95
N PHE A 135 -25.13 -4.24 1.69
CA PHE A 135 -25.25 -4.87 3.00
C PHE A 135 -26.30 -5.98 2.96
N THR A 136 -26.01 -7.12 3.58
CA THR A 136 -27.04 -8.11 3.93
C THR A 136 -27.53 -7.81 5.34
N LEU A 137 -28.83 -7.62 5.54
CA LEU A 137 -29.38 -7.28 6.85
C LEU A 137 -29.49 -8.53 7.74
N PHE A 138 -28.58 -8.69 8.69
CA PHE A 138 -28.46 -9.93 9.48
C PHE A 138 -29.37 -9.99 10.71
N TRP A 139 -29.95 -8.88 11.15
CA TRP A 139 -30.75 -8.82 12.38
C TRP A 139 -31.87 -7.79 12.27
N GLU A 140 -32.90 -8.01 13.08
CA GLU A 140 -34.06 -7.14 13.23
C GLU A 140 -33.72 -5.93 14.12
N GLY A 141 -34.43 -4.82 13.92
CA GLY A 141 -34.30 -3.58 14.66
C GLY A 141 -33.61 -2.47 13.87
N GLN A 142 -33.21 -1.44 14.61
CA GLN A 142 -32.59 -0.24 14.06
C GLN A 142 -31.11 -0.51 13.73
N ILE A 143 -30.73 -0.19 12.50
CA ILE A 143 -29.39 -0.37 11.95
C ILE A 143 -28.82 1.00 11.62
N SER A 144 -27.63 1.30 12.15
CA SER A 144 -26.86 2.49 11.79
C SER A 144 -25.82 2.12 10.73
N LEU A 145 -25.83 2.87 9.62
CA LEU A 145 -24.92 2.71 8.50
C LEU A 145 -23.80 3.76 8.58
N SER A 146 -22.58 3.34 8.28
CA SER A 146 -21.39 4.20 8.27
C SER A 146 -20.57 3.90 7.01
N LEU A 147 -20.41 4.91 6.17
CA LEU A 147 -19.47 4.89 5.05
C LEU A 147 -18.32 5.86 5.34
N LEU A 148 -17.12 5.31 5.44
CA LEU A 148 -15.92 6.07 5.80
C LEU A 148 -14.92 6.09 4.64
N LEU A 149 -14.51 7.29 4.23
CA LEU A 149 -13.31 7.49 3.41
C LEU A 149 -12.06 7.41 4.30
N ILE A 150 -11.27 6.35 4.17
CA ILE A 150 -10.00 6.21 4.89
C ILE A 150 -8.91 6.98 4.15
N HIS A 151 -8.75 6.71 2.85
CA HIS A 151 -7.82 7.44 1.98
C HIS A 151 -8.43 7.68 0.61
N PRO A 152 -8.24 8.88 0.02
CA PRO A 152 -8.58 9.09 -1.38
C PRO A 152 -7.70 8.21 -2.28
N SER A 153 -8.17 7.91 -3.49
CA SER A 153 -7.49 7.06 -4.48
C SER A 153 -6.03 7.45 -4.76
N GLU A 154 -5.73 8.75 -4.68
CA GLU A 154 -4.43 9.37 -4.84
C GLU A 154 -3.50 9.02 -3.68
N GLY A 155 -4.04 9.01 -2.46
CA GLY A 155 -3.33 8.58 -1.26
C GLY A 155 -3.08 7.07 -1.27
N ALA A 156 -4.09 6.28 -1.63
CA ALA A 156 -3.94 4.82 -1.76
C ALA A 156 -2.86 4.46 -2.79
N SER A 157 -2.89 5.10 -3.95
CA SER A 157 -1.89 4.95 -5.01
C SER A 157 -0.48 5.37 -4.56
N ALA A 158 -0.36 6.49 -3.86
CA ALA A 158 0.90 6.96 -3.30
C ALA A 158 1.49 5.99 -2.27
N LEU A 159 0.66 5.44 -1.37
CA LEU A 159 1.08 4.42 -0.40
C LEU A 159 1.54 3.14 -1.08
N TRP A 160 0.78 2.66 -2.08
CA TRP A 160 1.14 1.46 -2.85
C TRP A 160 2.48 1.62 -3.56
N ARG A 161 2.68 2.74 -4.25
CA ARG A 161 3.96 3.09 -4.89
C ARG A 161 5.09 3.18 -3.86
N ALA A 162 4.87 3.88 -2.75
CA ALA A 162 5.88 4.07 -1.70
C ALA A 162 6.30 2.74 -1.07
N ARG A 163 5.35 1.82 -0.83
CA ARG A 163 5.62 0.45 -0.36
C ARG A 163 6.51 -0.31 -1.34
N ASN A 164 6.20 -0.22 -2.63
CA ASN A 164 6.89 -0.98 -3.67
C ASN A 164 8.27 -0.40 -4.05
N GLN A 165 8.59 0.82 -3.59
CA GLN A 165 9.87 1.48 -3.87
C GLN A 165 11.00 1.07 -2.91
N GLY A 166 10.67 0.55 -1.72
CA GLY A 166 11.66 0.02 -0.80
C GLY A 166 11.21 -0.02 0.65
N TYR A 167 11.99 -0.73 1.46
CA TYR A 167 11.76 -0.82 2.89
C TYR A 167 12.45 0.34 3.61
N LYS A 168 11.74 0.93 4.58
CA LYS A 168 12.30 1.94 5.47
C LYS A 168 13.15 1.32 6.58
N ILE A 169 13.19 0.01 6.72
CA ILE A 169 13.90 -0.67 7.81
C ILE A 169 15.31 -1.02 7.34
N ILE A 170 16.31 -0.63 8.12
CA ILE A 170 17.69 -1.11 8.03
C ILE A 170 17.90 -2.13 9.14
N PHE A 171 18.59 -3.21 8.82
CA PHE A 171 19.10 -4.15 9.81
C PHE A 171 20.56 -3.82 10.09
N LYS A 172 20.95 -3.78 11.36
CA LYS A 172 22.32 -3.53 11.80
C LYS A 172 22.78 -4.59 12.79
N GLY A 173 23.96 -5.13 12.56
CA GLY A 173 24.59 -6.16 13.37
C GLY A 173 25.59 -5.51 14.30
N LYS A 174 25.50 -5.82 15.58
CA LYS A 174 26.40 -5.34 16.62
C LYS A 174 27.51 -6.36 16.85
N PHE A 175 28.74 -5.98 16.50
CA PHE A 175 29.94 -6.74 16.81
C PHE A 175 30.56 -6.21 18.10
N VAL A 176 30.95 -7.07 19.03
CA VAL A 176 31.50 -6.72 20.34
C VAL A 176 32.84 -7.42 20.57
N ASN A 177 33.86 -6.65 20.91
CA ASN A 177 35.16 -7.16 21.35
C ASN A 177 35.61 -6.37 22.59
N GLY A 178 35.42 -6.96 23.78
CA GLY A 178 35.62 -6.26 25.06
C GLY A 178 34.68 -5.06 25.19
N THR A 179 35.24 -3.86 25.34
CA THR A 179 34.48 -2.59 25.40
C THR A 179 34.19 -1.97 24.04
N PHE A 180 34.88 -2.42 22.99
CA PHE A 180 34.71 -1.90 21.64
C PHE A 180 33.52 -2.57 20.96
N HIS A 181 32.69 -1.77 20.29
CA HIS A 181 31.59 -2.28 19.50
C HIS A 181 31.44 -1.51 18.20
N VAL A 182 31.01 -2.21 17.16
CA VAL A 182 30.79 -1.66 15.82
C VAL A 182 29.45 -2.15 15.30
N PHE A 183 28.74 -1.27 14.60
CA PHE A 183 27.53 -1.62 13.87
C PHE A 183 27.83 -1.71 12.38
N THR A 184 27.45 -2.82 11.75
CA THR A 184 27.53 -3.00 10.29
C THR A 184 26.15 -3.28 9.70
N GLU A 185 25.99 -3.05 8.40
CA GLU A 185 24.73 -3.31 7.71
C GLU A 185 24.46 -4.81 7.60
N CYS A 186 23.21 -5.20 7.79
CA CYS A 186 22.71 -6.55 7.63
C CYS A 186 21.49 -6.60 6.71
N GLY A 187 21.17 -7.79 6.22
CA GLY A 187 19.95 -8.06 5.46
C GLY A 187 19.78 -9.54 5.14
N LEU A 188 18.59 -9.92 4.69
CA LEU A 188 18.31 -11.26 4.16
C LEU A 188 19.10 -11.52 2.88
N THR A 189 19.18 -10.50 2.03
CA THR A 189 20.03 -10.45 0.85
C THR A 189 20.80 -9.14 0.85
N LEU A 190 22.14 -9.23 0.90
CA LEU A 190 23.02 -8.08 0.79
C LEU A 190 23.77 -8.14 -0.54
N ASN A 191 23.73 -7.04 -1.30
CA ASN A 191 24.54 -6.89 -2.49
C ASN A 191 25.88 -6.26 -2.11
N SER A 192 26.75 -7.05 -1.48
CA SER A 192 28.08 -6.65 -1.03
C SER A 192 29.12 -7.67 -1.48
N SER A 193 30.29 -7.21 -1.88
CA SER A 193 31.45 -8.07 -2.15
C SER A 193 32.28 -8.38 -0.89
N ALA A 194 31.90 -7.82 0.26
CA ALA A 194 32.58 -8.05 1.53
C ALA A 194 32.24 -9.43 2.12
N GLU A 195 33.11 -9.93 3.00
CA GLU A 195 32.83 -11.12 3.81
C GLU A 195 31.61 -10.86 4.71
N LEU A 196 30.72 -11.85 4.81
CA LEU A 196 29.48 -11.75 5.57
C LEU A 196 29.50 -12.73 6.75
N CYS A 197 28.95 -12.31 7.88
CA CYS A 197 28.70 -13.15 9.03
C CYS A 197 27.21 -13.48 9.14
N GLU A 198 26.91 -14.74 9.41
CA GLU A 198 25.55 -15.22 9.61
C GLU A 198 25.06 -14.90 11.03
N TYR A 199 23.85 -14.35 11.11
CA TYR A 199 23.08 -14.21 12.33
C TYR A 199 21.81 -15.05 12.18
N LEU A 200 21.81 -16.22 12.82
CA LEU A 200 20.67 -17.13 12.81
C LEU A 200 19.69 -16.73 13.93
N ASP A 201 18.47 -16.36 13.56
CA ASP A 201 17.39 -16.25 14.53
C ASP A 201 16.78 -17.64 14.77
N ASN A 202 17.12 -18.24 15.91
CA ASN A 202 16.65 -19.58 16.29
C ASN A 202 15.12 -19.68 16.42
N ARG A 203 14.40 -18.56 16.57
CA ARG A 203 12.93 -18.57 16.69
C ARG A 203 12.25 -18.82 15.35
N ASP A 204 12.74 -18.15 14.32
CA ASP A 204 12.10 -18.08 13.01
C ASP A 204 12.81 -18.95 11.97
N GLN A 205 13.94 -19.58 12.34
CA GLN A 205 14.82 -20.34 11.44
C GLN A 205 15.25 -19.53 10.21
N GLU A 206 15.34 -18.20 10.38
CA GLU A 206 15.73 -17.27 9.33
C GLU A 206 17.11 -16.68 9.65
N ALA A 207 17.96 -16.63 8.64
CA ALA A 207 19.32 -16.13 8.76
C ALA A 207 19.43 -14.75 8.11
N PHE A 208 19.97 -13.79 8.86
CA PHE A 208 20.40 -12.51 8.35
C PHE A 208 21.91 -12.53 8.15
N TYR A 209 22.37 -11.85 7.10
CA TYR A 209 23.79 -11.74 6.80
C TYR A 209 24.24 -10.32 7.07
N CYS A 210 25.30 -10.17 7.84
CA CYS A 210 25.88 -8.89 8.25
C CYS A 210 27.27 -8.72 7.64
N VAL A 211 27.62 -7.51 7.19
CA VAL A 211 28.98 -7.24 6.71
C VAL A 211 29.98 -7.41 7.84
N LYS A 212 31.01 -8.24 7.64
CA LYS A 212 32.05 -8.50 8.63
C LYS A 212 33.00 -7.29 8.75
N PRO A 213 33.27 -6.79 9.97
CA PRO A 213 34.28 -5.75 10.18
C PRO A 213 35.70 -6.29 9.93
N GLN A 214 36.62 -5.46 9.39
CA GLN A 214 37.99 -5.88 9.05
C GLN A 214 38.80 -6.47 10.23
N HIS A 215 38.50 -6.07 11.46
CA HIS A 215 39.27 -6.46 12.66
C HIS A 215 38.42 -7.18 13.71
N MET A 216 37.33 -7.82 13.30
CA MET A 216 36.52 -8.64 14.21
C MET A 216 36.11 -9.96 13.55
N PRO A 217 36.12 -11.06 14.32
CA PRO A 217 35.67 -12.35 13.83
C PRO A 217 34.13 -12.42 13.89
N CYS A 218 33.51 -13.40 13.21
CA CYS A 218 32.04 -13.47 13.14
C CYS A 218 31.39 -13.82 14.47
N GLU A 219 32.10 -14.51 15.36
CA GLU A 219 31.67 -14.84 16.72
C GLU A 219 31.49 -13.57 17.59
N ALA A 220 32.08 -12.44 17.17
CA ALA A 220 31.84 -11.16 17.82
C ALA A 220 30.45 -10.57 17.50
N LEU A 221 29.73 -11.10 16.50
CA LEU A 221 28.36 -10.70 16.20
C LEU A 221 27.42 -11.20 17.30
N THR A 222 26.94 -10.27 18.13
CA THR A 222 26.17 -10.61 19.34
C THR A 222 24.68 -10.38 19.17
N HIS A 223 24.30 -9.30 18.47
CA HIS A 223 22.91 -8.88 18.35
C HIS A 223 22.64 -8.25 16.98
N MET A 224 21.43 -8.45 16.49
CA MET A 224 20.88 -7.67 15.39
C MET A 224 19.87 -6.65 15.93
N THR A 225 19.86 -5.45 15.36
CA THR A 225 18.91 -4.39 15.68
C THR A 225 18.33 -3.82 14.40
N THR A 226 17.13 -3.24 14.50
CA THR A 226 16.47 -2.56 13.38
C THR A 226 16.45 -1.06 13.62
N GLN A 227 16.59 -0.30 12.54
CA GLN A 227 16.47 1.17 12.56
C GLN A 227 15.69 1.64 11.34
N ASN A 228 14.88 2.68 11.50
CA ASN A 228 14.24 3.31 10.35
C ASN A 228 15.22 4.22 9.60
N ARG A 229 15.29 4.09 8.27
CA ARG A 229 15.88 5.07 7.36
C ARG A 229 15.09 6.37 7.46
N GLU A 230 15.79 7.49 7.48
CA GLU A 230 15.19 8.82 7.29
C GLU A 230 14.87 9.06 5.80
N VAL A 231 14.16 8.12 5.17
CA VAL A 231 13.77 8.19 3.77
C VAL A 231 12.24 8.16 3.69
N SER A 232 11.69 9.11 2.92
CA SER A 232 10.28 9.12 2.54
C SER A 232 10.17 8.88 1.04
N TYR A 233 9.47 7.82 0.65
CA TYR A 233 9.08 7.58 -0.75
C TYR A 233 7.81 8.35 -1.15
N LEU A 234 7.24 9.12 -0.22
CA LEU A 234 6.17 10.08 -0.48
C LEU A 234 6.77 11.47 -0.72
N THR A 235 6.28 12.14 -1.76
CA THR A 235 6.48 13.57 -2.02
C THR A 235 5.83 14.42 -0.93
N ASP A 236 6.25 15.68 -0.79
CA ASP A 236 5.66 16.57 0.22
C ASP A 236 4.17 16.82 0.01
N LYS A 237 3.71 16.80 -1.26
CA LYS A 237 2.29 16.85 -1.60
C LYS A 237 1.56 15.60 -1.13
N GLU A 238 2.09 14.41 -1.38
CA GLU A 238 1.44 13.18 -0.92
C GLU A 238 1.40 13.10 0.60
N LYS A 239 2.45 13.58 1.30
CA LYS A 239 2.46 13.65 2.78
C LYS A 239 1.29 14.47 3.33
N SER A 240 0.80 15.49 2.61
CA SER A 240 -0.34 16.28 3.09
C SER A 240 -1.65 15.48 3.09
N LEU A 241 -1.77 14.41 2.31
CA LEU A 241 -2.92 13.50 2.35
C LEU A 241 -2.97 12.65 3.63
N PHE A 242 -1.86 12.58 4.36
CA PHE A 242 -1.71 11.76 5.59
C PHE A 242 -1.46 12.60 6.84
N HIS A 243 -1.33 13.92 6.71
CA HIS A 243 -1.25 14.80 7.87
C HIS A 243 -2.61 14.86 8.58
N ARG A 244 -2.54 14.89 9.91
CA ARG A 244 -3.62 14.61 10.88
C ARG A 244 -4.70 15.71 10.95
N MET A 245 -5.21 16.14 9.80
CA MET A 245 -6.52 16.78 9.61
C MET A 245 -7.48 15.90 8.79
N ALA A 246 -7.00 14.78 8.22
CA ALA A 246 -7.82 13.79 7.50
C ALA A 246 -7.78 12.37 8.10
N CYS A 247 -7.23 12.20 9.32
CA CYS A 247 -7.67 11.13 10.23
C CYS A 247 -8.87 11.58 11.08
N GLY A 248 -9.61 12.60 10.64
CA GLY A 248 -11.01 12.70 10.99
C GLY A 248 -11.71 11.64 10.18
N GLU A 249 -12.28 10.63 10.83
CA GLU A 249 -13.22 9.72 10.20
C GLU A 249 -14.31 10.56 9.53
N THR A 250 -14.15 10.88 8.25
CA THR A 250 -15.11 11.74 7.57
C THR A 250 -16.14 10.81 7.00
N SER A 251 -17.21 10.65 7.76
CA SER A 251 -18.38 9.89 7.34
C SER A 251 -18.96 10.54 6.10
N ILE A 252 -19.06 9.78 5.01
CA ILE A 252 -19.78 10.21 3.81
C ILE A 252 -21.29 10.17 4.06
N ALA A 253 -21.75 9.24 4.89
CA ALA A 253 -23.14 9.16 5.32
C ALA A 253 -23.28 8.43 6.66
N GLY A 254 -24.26 8.89 7.46
CA GLY A 254 -24.77 8.24 8.66
C GLY A 254 -26.29 8.17 8.57
N ASN A 255 -26.82 7.02 8.16
CA ASN A 255 -28.26 6.79 8.02
C ASN A 255 -28.73 5.69 8.97
N GLN A 256 -30.01 5.73 9.32
CA GLN A 256 -30.67 4.68 10.10
C GLN A 256 -31.70 3.96 9.24
N VAL A 257 -31.70 2.63 9.29
CA VAL A 257 -32.64 1.77 8.57
C VAL A 257 -33.28 0.81 9.57
N GLN A 258 -34.57 0.54 9.42
CA GLN A 258 -35.30 -0.41 10.25
C GLN A 258 -35.42 -1.75 9.51
N SER A 259 -34.91 -2.80 10.13
CA SER A 259 -35.12 -4.18 9.69
C SER A 259 -36.16 -4.85 10.58
N GLY A 260 -37.08 -5.59 10.00
CA GLY A 260 -38.11 -6.38 10.65
C GLY A 260 -37.93 -7.88 10.36
N SER A 261 -38.83 -8.65 10.95
CA SER A 261 -38.85 -10.12 10.90
C SER A 261 -39.16 -10.68 9.52
#